data_AF-A0A501XC12-F1
#
_entry.id   AF-A0A501XC12-F1
#
_cell.length_a   1.000
_cell.length_b   1.000
_cell.length_c   1.000
_cell.angle_alpha   90.00
_cell.angle_beta   90.00
_cell.angle_gamma   90.00
#
_symmetry.space_group_name_H-M   'P 1'
#
loop_
_entity.id
_entity.type
_entity.pdbx_description
1 polymer ?
#
loop_
_entity_poly.entity_id
_entity_poly.type
_entity_poly.pdbx_seq_one_letter_code
_entity_poly.pdbx_strand_id
1 'polypeptide(L)'
;MSFSNKRNAESKRHISLVMQTLHKWLSLIVGLQLLIWIVTGLAFNLIDERFFDANPYRTTHQTASPTTALAPTANLLQQYQAEGIIELKLTSVLSRAVYALTTTQQNRWFWADSLQPLSLNDADILAIAKQSYSGPGELSAPQILTHETPFDASGPIAVLTASDEVGTRIYIDTASGLILAHQNRQSDLKDLLFMLHFMDYAPDNGIGFNHLLVQLVSIAALLLGLTGIYILGHKFHQSQLSLPFFRRKAATGKLALYTQDNQPLAKFTELNGTYLESINRGSERLRTQCGGGGRCGLCKLRFVEQAPSPNDYDLDKLTIAELEQGIRLSCQHKASPSKLALVTKAQHRYWPKSECQ
;
A
#
# COMPACT_ATOMS: atom_id res chain seq x y z
N MET A 1 -21.47 -37.88 24.40
CA MET A 1 -21.16 -36.53 23.87
C MET A 1 -22.14 -36.21 22.74
N SER A 2 -22.99 -35.19 22.92
CA SER A 2 -24.09 -34.84 22.02
C SER A 2 -23.60 -34.34 20.64
N PHE A 3 -24.32 -34.70 19.58
CA PHE A 3 -24.08 -34.34 18.17
C PHE A 3 -23.90 -32.82 17.93
N SER A 4 -24.43 -31.97 18.81
CA SER A 4 -24.30 -30.51 18.77
C SER A 4 -22.85 -30.05 19.07
N ASN A 5 -22.17 -30.72 20.01
CA ASN A 5 -20.79 -30.37 20.38
C ASN A 5 -19.77 -30.74 19.30
N LYS A 6 -20.03 -31.81 18.53
CA LYS A 6 -19.17 -32.20 17.39
C LYS A 6 -19.23 -31.19 16.25
N ARG A 7 -20.43 -30.74 15.86
CA ARG A 7 -20.61 -29.73 14.79
C ARG A 7 -19.96 -28.39 15.14
N ASN A 8 -20.06 -27.94 16.39
CA ASN A 8 -19.41 -26.70 16.84
C ASN A 8 -17.87 -26.80 16.84
N ALA A 9 -17.33 -27.97 17.15
CA ALA A 9 -15.88 -28.21 17.10
C ALA A 9 -15.37 -28.26 15.65
N GLU A 10 -16.08 -28.94 14.74
CA GLU A 10 -15.75 -28.96 13.31
C GLU A 10 -15.87 -27.58 12.65
N SER A 11 -16.88 -26.79 13.01
CA SER A 11 -17.04 -25.42 12.50
C SER A 11 -15.91 -24.50 12.95
N LYS A 12 -15.54 -24.52 14.24
CA LYS A 12 -14.40 -23.73 14.76
C LYS A 12 -13.07 -24.12 14.10
N ARG A 13 -12.89 -25.41 13.82
CA ARG A 13 -11.72 -25.96 13.13
C ARG A 13 -11.52 -25.37 11.74
N HIS A 14 -12.57 -25.31 10.93
CA HIS A 14 -12.50 -24.74 9.59
C HIS A 14 -12.17 -23.24 9.63
N ILE A 15 -12.70 -22.51 10.62
CA ILE A 15 -12.48 -21.06 10.73
C ILE A 15 -11.01 -20.75 10.99
N SER A 16 -10.34 -21.43 11.93
CA SER A 16 -8.94 -21.12 12.29
C SER A 16 -7.96 -21.29 11.11
N LEU A 17 -8.13 -22.36 10.34
CA LEU A 17 -7.30 -22.65 9.16
C LEU A 17 -7.57 -21.67 8.01
N VAL A 18 -8.85 -21.29 7.81
CA VAL A 18 -9.23 -20.27 6.83
C VAL A 18 -8.62 -18.91 7.21
N MET A 19 -8.73 -18.49 8.47
CA MET A 19 -8.17 -17.21 8.94
C MET A 19 -6.66 -17.14 8.72
N GLN A 20 -5.92 -18.22 8.97
CA GLN A 20 -4.48 -18.29 8.71
C GLN A 20 -4.12 -18.23 7.22
N THR A 21 -4.96 -18.82 6.37
CA THR A 21 -4.76 -18.81 4.93
C THR A 21 -5.02 -17.42 4.37
N LEU A 22 -6.14 -16.80 4.77
CA LEU A 22 -6.47 -15.42 4.45
C LEU A 22 -5.37 -14.47 4.91
N HIS A 23 -4.97 -14.53 6.18
CA HIS A 23 -3.91 -13.68 6.72
C HIS A 23 -2.60 -13.79 5.93
N LYS A 24 -2.19 -15.02 5.58
CA LYS A 24 -0.96 -15.26 4.79
C LYS A 24 -1.04 -14.57 3.42
N TRP A 25 -2.12 -14.76 2.68
CA TRP A 25 -2.24 -14.18 1.33
C TRP A 25 -2.50 -12.67 1.35
N LEU A 26 -3.32 -12.19 2.28
CA LEU A 26 -3.50 -10.76 2.52
C LEU A 26 -2.17 -10.10 2.88
N SER A 27 -1.34 -10.74 3.71
CA SER A 27 -0.03 -10.19 4.10
C SER A 27 0.93 -10.05 2.92
N LEU A 28 0.84 -10.94 1.92
CA LEU A 28 1.65 -10.84 0.72
C LEU A 28 1.21 -9.65 -0.14
N ILE A 29 -0.10 -9.54 -0.42
CA ILE A 29 -0.66 -8.49 -1.29
C ILE A 29 -0.50 -7.12 -0.63
N VAL A 30 -1.00 -6.97 0.60
CA VAL A 30 -0.93 -5.71 1.36
C VAL A 30 0.52 -5.37 1.71
N GLY A 31 1.35 -6.37 2.04
CA GLY A 31 2.75 -6.15 2.36
C GLY A 31 3.56 -5.63 1.17
N LEU A 32 3.31 -6.14 -0.04
CA LEU A 32 3.94 -5.62 -1.25
C LEU A 32 3.53 -4.16 -1.51
N GLN A 33 2.24 -3.84 -1.39
CA GLN A 33 1.77 -2.47 -1.56
C GLN A 33 2.31 -1.53 -0.48
N LEU A 34 2.37 -1.99 0.78
CA LEU A 34 2.97 -1.24 1.88
C LEU A 34 4.47 -0.98 1.65
N LEU A 35 5.19 -1.93 1.04
CA LEU A 35 6.59 -1.73 0.69
C LEU A 35 6.75 -0.61 -0.34
N ILE A 36 5.92 -0.58 -1.38
CA ILE A 36 5.91 0.52 -2.36
C ILE A 36 5.63 1.84 -1.65
N TRP A 37 4.61 1.89 -0.78
CA TRP A 37 4.25 3.06 0.01
C TRP A 37 5.41 3.58 0.88
N ILE A 38 6.12 2.67 1.58
CA ILE A 38 7.29 3.02 2.39
C ILE A 38 8.42 3.55 1.52
N VAL A 39 8.73 2.90 0.39
CA VAL A 39 9.83 3.31 -0.50
C VAL A 39 9.55 4.69 -1.10
N THR A 40 8.35 4.96 -1.59
CA THR A 40 7.99 6.27 -2.13
C THR A 40 7.90 7.34 -1.04
N GLY A 41 7.35 7.00 0.13
CA GLY A 41 7.35 7.90 1.29
C GLY A 41 8.75 8.26 1.76
N LEU A 42 9.67 7.28 1.77
CA LEU A 42 11.08 7.50 2.09
C LEU A 42 11.74 8.41 1.05
N ALA A 43 11.45 8.21 -0.24
CA ALA A 43 11.95 9.09 -1.30
C ALA A 43 11.52 10.56 -1.06
N PHE A 44 10.25 10.80 -0.72
CA PHE A 44 9.77 12.15 -0.38
C PHE A 44 10.45 12.77 0.84
N ASN A 45 10.93 11.96 1.79
CA ASN A 45 11.61 12.47 2.99
C ASN A 45 13.12 12.68 2.80
N LEU A 46 13.74 12.00 1.82
CA LEU A 46 15.18 12.09 1.56
C LEU A 46 15.55 13.03 0.42
N ILE A 47 14.63 13.27 -0.53
CA ILE A 47 14.84 14.17 -1.65
C ILE A 47 14.47 15.60 -1.22
N ASP A 48 15.38 16.55 -1.46
CA ASP A 48 15.18 17.96 -1.12
C ASP A 48 13.95 18.54 -1.85
N GLU A 49 13.14 19.33 -1.16
CA GLU A 49 11.97 19.99 -1.76
C GLU A 49 12.33 20.82 -2.99
N ARG A 50 13.51 21.46 -3.00
CA ARG A 50 14.02 22.24 -4.14
C ARG A 50 14.26 21.40 -5.38
N PHE A 51 14.59 20.12 -5.21
CA PHE A 51 14.70 19.20 -6.35
C PHE A 51 13.34 19.00 -7.01
N PHE A 52 12.25 18.99 -6.24
CA PHE A 52 10.88 18.87 -6.74
C PHE A 52 10.20 20.20 -7.08
N ASP A 53 10.96 21.30 -7.07
CA ASP A 53 10.43 22.58 -7.48
C ASP A 53 10.25 22.61 -9.01
N ALA A 54 9.01 22.81 -9.43
CA ALA A 54 8.63 22.95 -10.84
C ALA A 54 8.79 24.40 -11.35
N ASN A 55 9.06 25.35 -10.45
CA ASN A 55 9.06 26.79 -10.71
C ASN A 55 10.43 27.48 -10.53
N PRO A 56 11.61 26.83 -10.65
CA PRO A 56 12.89 27.50 -10.36
C PRO A 56 13.17 28.67 -11.31
N TYR A 57 12.56 28.67 -12.49
CA TYR A 57 12.64 29.74 -13.49
C TYR A 57 11.32 30.49 -13.71
N ARG A 58 10.31 30.26 -12.86
CA ARG A 58 9.02 30.92 -13.03
C ARG A 58 9.10 32.35 -12.50
N THR A 59 8.71 33.30 -13.33
CA THR A 59 8.55 34.70 -12.95
C THR A 59 7.09 35.10 -12.93
N THR A 60 6.71 35.86 -11.92
CA THR A 60 5.44 36.57 -11.89
C THR A 60 5.68 37.95 -12.47
N HIS A 61 5.37 38.16 -13.75
CA HIS A 61 5.29 39.51 -14.28
C HIS A 61 4.05 40.20 -13.73
N GLN A 62 4.22 41.40 -13.18
CA GLN A 62 3.10 42.27 -12.88
C GLN A 62 2.43 42.65 -14.19
N THR A 63 1.15 42.31 -14.33
CA THR A 63 0.33 42.74 -15.45
C THR A 63 0.33 44.26 -15.49
N ALA A 64 0.92 44.82 -16.55
CA ALA A 64 0.89 46.26 -16.78
C ALA A 64 -0.58 46.70 -16.83
N SER A 65 -0.90 47.84 -16.20
CA SER A 65 -2.25 48.41 -16.34
C SER A 65 -2.55 48.58 -17.82
N PRO A 66 -3.68 48.04 -18.31
CA PRO A 66 -3.98 48.09 -19.73
C PRO A 66 -4.04 49.54 -20.21
N THR A 67 -3.26 49.86 -21.23
CA THR A 67 -3.21 51.21 -21.83
C THR A 67 -4.20 51.38 -22.98
N THR A 68 -4.87 50.31 -23.40
CA THR A 68 -5.87 50.31 -24.47
C THR A 68 -7.19 50.93 -24.01
N ALA A 69 -7.80 51.75 -24.86
CA ALA A 69 -9.15 52.25 -24.66
C ALA A 69 -10.15 51.08 -24.58
N LEU A 70 -11.08 51.16 -23.63
CA LEU A 70 -12.07 50.12 -23.37
C LEU A 70 -13.36 50.39 -24.17
N ALA A 71 -13.83 49.38 -24.91
CA ALA A 71 -15.09 49.42 -25.61
C ALA A 71 -16.28 49.22 -24.65
N PRO A 72 -17.44 49.87 -24.89
CA PRO A 72 -18.62 49.70 -24.05
C PRO A 72 -19.14 48.24 -24.07
N THR A 73 -19.40 47.68 -22.88
CA THR A 73 -19.76 46.26 -22.72
C THR A 73 -21.25 45.94 -22.90
N ALA A 74 -22.11 46.96 -23.08
CA ALA A 74 -23.56 46.79 -23.12
C ALA A 74 -24.03 45.80 -24.19
N ASN A 75 -23.52 45.93 -25.42
CA ASN A 75 -23.88 45.03 -26.53
C ASN A 75 -23.37 43.60 -26.28
N LEU A 76 -22.18 43.45 -25.68
CA LEU A 76 -21.62 42.15 -25.32
C LEU A 76 -22.49 41.45 -24.27
N LEU A 77 -22.86 42.17 -23.20
CA LEU A 77 -23.71 41.63 -22.14
C LEU A 77 -25.10 41.28 -22.65
N GLN A 78 -25.68 42.09 -23.55
CA GLN A 78 -26.96 41.78 -24.17
C GLN A 78 -26.90 40.52 -25.05
N GLN A 79 -25.82 40.35 -25.83
CA GLN A 79 -25.62 39.18 -26.68
C GLN A 79 -25.56 37.86 -25.87
N TYR A 80 -24.93 37.88 -24.71
CA TYR A 80 -24.72 36.68 -23.87
C TYR A 80 -25.67 36.58 -22.66
N GLN A 81 -26.68 37.44 -22.57
CA GLN A 81 -27.62 37.45 -21.44
C GLN A 81 -28.35 36.10 -21.28
N ALA A 82 -28.69 35.44 -22.39
CA ALA A 82 -29.37 34.16 -22.40
C ALA A 82 -28.50 33.00 -21.84
N GLU A 83 -27.18 33.16 -21.78
CA GLU A 83 -26.27 32.17 -21.19
C GLU A 83 -26.21 32.27 -19.65
N GLY A 84 -26.92 33.23 -19.04
CA GLY A 84 -26.91 33.43 -17.59
C GLY A 84 -25.58 33.99 -17.10
N ILE A 85 -25.38 35.30 -17.24
CA ILE A 85 -24.12 35.97 -16.87
C ILE A 85 -23.92 35.93 -15.35
N ILE A 86 -22.75 35.45 -14.93
CA ILE A 86 -22.32 35.39 -13.53
C ILE A 86 -21.37 36.55 -13.23
N GLU A 87 -20.35 36.74 -14.06
CA GLU A 87 -19.29 37.73 -13.83
C GLU A 87 -18.73 38.26 -15.15
N LEU A 88 -18.37 39.55 -15.17
CA LEU A 88 -17.52 40.13 -16.20
C LEU A 88 -16.29 40.75 -15.53
N LYS A 89 -15.10 40.18 -15.77
CA LYS A 89 -13.85 40.62 -15.17
C LYS A 89 -12.93 41.22 -16.23
N LEU A 90 -12.38 42.40 -15.94
CA LEU A 90 -11.31 42.99 -16.74
C LEU A 90 -9.97 42.39 -16.30
N THR A 91 -9.27 41.77 -17.25
CA THR A 91 -7.91 41.25 -17.11
C THR A 91 -7.04 41.75 -18.26
N SER A 92 -5.85 41.21 -18.42
CA SER A 92 -5.00 41.46 -19.58
C SER A 92 -4.24 40.22 -19.98
N VAL A 93 -3.95 40.13 -21.28
CA VAL A 93 -3.01 39.19 -21.86
C VAL A 93 -1.89 40.02 -22.46
N LEU A 94 -0.65 39.76 -22.06
CA LEU A 94 0.49 40.64 -22.33
C LEU A 94 0.20 42.07 -21.83
N SER A 95 0.10 43.05 -22.72
CA SER A 95 -0.22 44.45 -22.40
C SER A 95 -1.58 44.90 -22.94
N ARG A 96 -2.41 43.96 -23.42
CA ARG A 96 -3.72 44.25 -24.01
C ARG A 96 -4.86 43.80 -23.10
N ALA A 97 -5.83 44.68 -22.89
CA ALA A 97 -6.98 44.43 -22.04
C ALA A 97 -7.88 43.31 -22.60
N VAL A 98 -8.36 42.44 -21.70
CA VAL A 98 -9.27 41.33 -22.02
C VAL A 98 -10.45 41.35 -21.06
N TYR A 99 -11.66 41.21 -21.61
CA TYR A 99 -12.86 40.91 -20.84
C TYR A 99 -13.02 39.39 -20.72
N ALA A 100 -12.96 38.87 -19.49
CA ALA A 100 -13.31 37.50 -19.15
C ALA A 100 -14.77 37.47 -18.67
N LEU A 101 -15.65 36.89 -19.48
CA LEU A 101 -17.07 36.73 -19.22
C LEU A 101 -17.33 35.30 -18.72
N THR A 102 -17.81 35.19 -17.49
CA THR A 102 -18.23 33.93 -16.88
C THR A 102 -19.76 33.82 -16.98
N THR A 103 -20.26 32.76 -17.62
CA THR A 103 -21.70 32.45 -17.71
C THR A 103 -22.01 31.14 -16.99
N THR A 104 -23.29 30.78 -16.83
CA THR A 104 -23.66 29.47 -16.28
C THR A 104 -23.32 28.31 -17.22
N GLN A 105 -23.03 28.62 -18.49
CA GLN A 105 -22.68 27.63 -19.50
C GLN A 105 -21.17 27.49 -19.68
N GLN A 106 -20.44 28.60 -19.79
CA GLN A 106 -19.01 28.58 -20.09
C GLN A 106 -18.33 29.93 -19.82
N ASN A 107 -17.00 29.91 -19.87
CA ASN A 107 -16.19 31.11 -19.86
C ASN A 107 -15.87 31.56 -21.30
N ARG A 108 -15.84 32.88 -21.51
CA ARG A 108 -15.53 33.49 -22.81
C ARG A 108 -14.58 34.67 -22.63
N TRP A 109 -13.67 34.86 -23.59
CA TRP A 109 -12.69 35.95 -23.55
C TRP A 109 -12.81 36.82 -24.78
N PHE A 110 -12.74 38.14 -24.58
CA PHE A 110 -12.83 39.13 -25.64
C PHE A 110 -11.76 40.19 -25.46
N TRP A 111 -11.21 40.69 -26.56
CA TRP A 111 -10.37 41.88 -26.50
C TRP A 111 -11.20 43.08 -26.06
N ALA A 112 -10.77 43.78 -25.02
CA ALA A 112 -11.61 44.81 -24.39
C ALA A 112 -11.75 46.07 -25.25
N ASP A 113 -10.91 46.25 -26.27
CA ASP A 113 -10.91 47.39 -27.19
C ASP A 113 -11.87 47.21 -28.39
N SER A 114 -12.11 45.97 -28.80
CA SER A 114 -12.79 45.62 -30.07
C SER A 114 -13.97 44.68 -29.87
N LEU A 115 -14.09 44.08 -28.68
CA LEU A 115 -15.07 43.07 -28.31
C LEU A 115 -15.06 41.82 -29.21
N GLN A 116 -14.03 41.65 -30.03
CA GLN A 116 -13.82 40.43 -30.80
C GLN A 116 -13.36 39.31 -29.87
N PRO A 117 -13.74 38.05 -30.14
CA PRO A 117 -13.24 36.90 -29.39
C PRO A 117 -11.71 36.92 -29.30
N LEU A 118 -11.18 36.61 -28.12
CA LEU A 118 -9.75 36.44 -27.92
C LEU A 118 -9.24 35.31 -28.81
N SER A 119 -8.22 35.60 -29.60
CA SER A 119 -7.53 34.64 -30.44
C SER A 119 -6.04 34.93 -30.34
N LEU A 120 -5.27 33.92 -29.94
CA LEU A 120 -3.83 33.99 -29.78
C LEU A 120 -3.16 33.21 -30.90
N ASN A 121 -2.20 33.85 -31.57
CA ASN A 121 -1.33 33.15 -32.51
C ASN A 121 -0.07 32.61 -31.81
N ASP A 122 0.74 31.81 -32.50
CA ASP A 122 1.95 31.22 -31.93
C ASP A 122 2.95 32.25 -31.39
N ALA A 123 3.04 33.44 -32.00
CA ALA A 123 3.91 34.51 -31.52
C ALA A 123 3.39 35.12 -30.20
N ASP A 124 2.06 35.27 -30.05
CA ASP A 124 1.45 35.71 -28.80
C ASP A 124 1.70 34.69 -27.68
N ILE A 125 1.49 33.39 -27.95
CA ILE A 125 1.71 32.31 -26.99
C ILE A 125 3.19 32.26 -26.57
N LEU A 126 4.12 32.37 -27.53
CA LEU A 126 5.55 32.44 -27.25
C LEU A 126 5.90 33.67 -26.39
N ALA A 127 5.28 34.83 -26.64
CA ALA A 127 5.49 36.03 -25.85
C ALA A 127 4.99 35.86 -24.40
N ILE A 128 3.82 35.22 -24.21
CA ILE A 128 3.27 34.90 -22.89
C ILE A 128 4.23 33.98 -22.13
N ALA A 129 4.72 32.92 -22.80
CA ALA A 129 5.67 32.00 -22.21
C ALA A 129 6.97 32.70 -21.79
N LYS A 130 7.54 33.56 -22.64
CA LYS A 130 8.74 34.35 -22.36
C LYS A 130 8.57 35.28 -21.16
N GLN A 131 7.40 35.91 -20.97
CA GLN A 131 7.13 36.73 -19.79
C GLN A 131 7.12 35.90 -18.49
N SER A 132 6.87 34.59 -18.56
CA SER A 132 6.80 33.74 -17.38
C SER A 132 8.08 33.02 -17.01
N TYR A 133 9.11 33.14 -17.83
CA TYR A 133 10.31 32.31 -17.77
C TYR A 133 11.58 33.16 -17.71
N SER A 134 12.39 32.97 -16.67
CA SER A 134 13.69 33.64 -16.46
C SER A 134 14.90 32.75 -16.69
N GLY A 135 14.70 31.51 -17.12
CA GLY A 135 15.78 30.55 -17.27
C GLY A 135 16.65 30.80 -18.50
N PRO A 136 17.79 30.10 -18.63
CA PRO A 136 18.78 30.34 -19.66
C PRO A 136 18.44 29.70 -21.02
N GLY A 137 17.41 28.85 -21.10
CA GLY A 137 17.07 28.08 -22.30
C GLY A 137 16.23 28.85 -23.30
N GLU A 138 16.40 28.56 -24.58
CA GLU A 138 15.47 29.02 -25.61
C GLU A 138 14.18 28.18 -25.60
N LEU A 139 13.04 28.83 -25.76
CA LEU A 139 11.73 28.19 -25.83
C LEU A 139 11.44 27.67 -27.25
N SER A 140 10.91 26.45 -27.33
CA SER A 140 10.40 25.86 -28.56
C SER A 140 9.21 26.63 -29.13
N ALA A 141 8.82 26.30 -30.37
CA ALA A 141 7.50 26.69 -30.88
C ALA A 141 6.37 26.09 -30.00
N PRO A 142 5.21 26.77 -29.88
CA PRO A 142 4.04 26.21 -29.22
C PRO A 142 3.59 24.92 -29.89
N GLN A 143 3.31 23.90 -29.08
CA GLN A 143 2.69 22.66 -29.53
C GLN A 143 1.35 22.47 -28.82
N ILE A 144 0.27 22.27 -29.57
CA ILE A 144 -1.03 21.95 -28.97
C ILE A 144 -1.03 20.50 -28.49
N LEU A 145 -1.41 20.29 -27.23
CA LEU A 145 -1.57 18.96 -26.66
C LEU A 145 -2.82 18.28 -27.24
N THR A 146 -2.65 17.01 -27.61
CA THR A 146 -3.72 16.18 -28.19
C THR A 146 -4.29 15.16 -27.21
N HIS A 147 -3.73 15.08 -26.01
CA HIS A 147 -4.17 14.18 -24.94
C HIS A 147 -4.75 15.00 -23.78
N GLU A 148 -5.62 14.37 -23.00
CA GLU A 148 -6.18 14.98 -21.79
C GLU A 148 -5.08 15.25 -20.76
N THR A 149 -5.23 16.37 -20.05
CA THR A 149 -4.32 16.77 -18.98
C THR A 149 -5.13 17.06 -17.72
N PRO A 150 -4.51 16.99 -16.53
CA PRO A 150 -5.20 17.34 -15.28
C PRO A 150 -5.42 18.86 -15.11
N PHE A 151 -5.01 19.70 -16.07
CA PHE A 151 -5.18 21.15 -15.98
C PHE A 151 -6.59 21.57 -16.36
N ASP A 152 -7.19 22.41 -15.52
CA ASP A 152 -8.46 23.06 -15.82
C ASP A 152 -8.24 24.18 -16.85
N ALA A 153 -8.47 23.86 -18.11
CA ALA A 153 -8.32 24.76 -19.25
C ALA A 153 -9.66 24.95 -19.97
N SER A 154 -9.91 26.18 -20.43
CA SER A 154 -11.15 26.49 -21.15
C SER A 154 -11.04 26.31 -22.67
N GLY A 155 -9.82 26.09 -23.18
CA GLY A 155 -9.56 25.71 -24.56
C GLY A 155 -8.39 24.74 -24.68
N PRO A 156 -7.90 24.52 -25.93
CA PRO A 156 -6.71 23.72 -26.16
C PRO A 156 -5.51 24.24 -25.35
N ILE A 157 -4.66 23.32 -24.89
CA ILE A 157 -3.47 23.66 -24.12
C ILE A 157 -2.27 23.65 -25.05
N ALA A 158 -1.56 24.77 -25.11
CA ALA A 158 -0.26 24.87 -25.75
C ALA A 158 0.84 24.55 -24.73
N VAL A 159 1.82 23.75 -25.15
CA VAL A 159 3.05 23.49 -24.40
C VAL A 159 4.26 24.08 -25.13
N LEU A 160 5.14 24.73 -24.38
CA LEU A 160 6.45 25.17 -24.84
C LEU A 160 7.51 24.56 -23.96
N THR A 161 8.59 24.07 -24.56
CA THR A 161 9.71 23.47 -23.82
C THR A 161 10.93 24.37 -23.92
N ALA A 162 11.55 24.67 -22.79
CA ALA A 162 12.82 25.37 -22.70
C ALA A 162 13.98 24.38 -22.88
N SER A 163 14.99 24.80 -23.63
CA SER A 163 16.27 24.11 -23.78
C SER A 163 17.20 24.39 -22.59
N ASP A 164 16.72 24.15 -21.38
CA ASP A 164 17.49 24.29 -20.14
C ASP A 164 17.83 22.94 -19.49
N GLU A 165 18.58 22.99 -18.39
CA GLU A 165 19.08 21.80 -17.70
C GLU A 165 17.94 20.91 -17.15
N VAL A 166 16.88 21.53 -16.65
CA VAL A 166 15.74 20.84 -16.01
C VAL A 166 14.64 20.44 -17.00
N GLY A 167 14.70 20.96 -18.23
CA GLY A 167 13.69 20.77 -19.26
C GLY A 167 12.36 21.41 -18.88
N THR A 168 12.37 22.71 -18.56
CA THR A 168 11.13 23.43 -18.19
C THR A 168 10.10 23.38 -19.32
N ARG A 169 8.86 23.03 -18.96
CA ARG A 169 7.69 22.98 -19.83
C ARG A 169 6.64 23.96 -19.31
N ILE A 170 6.15 24.82 -20.18
CA ILE A 170 5.19 25.88 -19.85
C ILE A 170 3.87 25.54 -20.53
N TYR A 171 2.81 25.42 -19.75
CA TYR A 171 1.46 25.06 -20.21
C TYR A 171 0.59 26.30 -20.21
N ILE A 172 -0.02 26.61 -21.35
CA ILE A 172 -0.80 27.82 -21.57
C ILE A 172 -2.17 27.43 -22.12
N ASP A 173 -3.24 27.94 -21.50
CA ASP A 173 -4.59 27.88 -22.05
C ASP A 173 -4.71 28.87 -23.21
N THR A 174 -4.90 28.35 -24.42
CA THR A 174 -5.01 29.18 -25.64
C THR A 174 -6.28 30.01 -25.70
N ALA A 175 -7.33 29.66 -24.94
CA ALA A 175 -8.58 30.42 -24.91
C ALA A 175 -8.47 31.70 -24.09
N SER A 176 -7.66 31.68 -23.02
CA SER A 176 -7.56 32.77 -22.04
C SER A 176 -6.19 33.45 -21.98
N GLY A 177 -5.15 32.81 -22.50
CA GLY A 177 -3.76 33.23 -22.33
C GLY A 177 -3.21 32.96 -20.92
N LEU A 178 -3.94 32.21 -20.10
CA LEU A 178 -3.52 31.86 -18.74
C LEU A 178 -2.38 30.83 -18.77
N ILE A 179 -1.35 31.07 -17.97
CA ILE A 179 -0.31 30.07 -17.70
C ILE A 179 -0.84 29.12 -16.64
N LEU A 180 -1.16 27.90 -17.07
CA LEU A 180 -1.73 26.84 -16.22
C LEU A 180 -0.66 26.31 -15.26
N ALA A 181 0.52 26.00 -15.77
CA ALA A 181 1.61 25.46 -14.98
C ALA A 181 2.99 25.66 -15.62
N HIS A 182 4.01 25.64 -14.78
CA HIS A 182 5.37 25.24 -15.17
C HIS A 182 5.58 23.82 -14.64
N GLN A 183 6.19 22.96 -15.44
CA GLN A 183 6.68 21.65 -15.03
C GLN A 183 8.11 21.44 -15.54
N ASN A 184 8.77 20.39 -15.09
CA ASN A 184 10.11 19.99 -15.52
C ASN A 184 10.28 18.48 -15.36
N ARG A 185 11.46 17.95 -15.70
CA ARG A 185 11.76 16.51 -15.57
C ARG A 185 11.58 15.99 -14.14
N GLN A 186 11.86 16.82 -13.14
CA GLN A 186 11.69 16.45 -11.73
C GLN A 186 10.21 16.38 -11.32
N SER A 187 9.34 17.15 -11.99
CA SER A 187 7.88 17.04 -11.85
C SER A 187 7.41 15.66 -12.30
N ASP A 188 7.95 15.11 -13.39
CA ASP A 188 7.59 13.76 -13.88
C ASP A 188 7.90 12.67 -12.83
N LEU A 189 9.05 12.78 -12.16
CA LEU A 189 9.41 11.89 -11.06
C LEU A 189 8.51 12.09 -9.84
N LYS A 190 8.19 13.34 -9.50
CA LYS A 190 7.27 13.68 -8.41
C LYS A 190 5.90 13.07 -8.64
N ASP A 191 5.37 13.19 -9.85
CA ASP A 191 4.08 12.63 -10.26
C ASP A 191 4.11 11.09 -10.20
N LEU A 192 5.18 10.45 -10.68
CA LEU A 192 5.38 9.00 -10.53
C LEU A 192 5.39 8.56 -9.06
N LEU A 193 6.08 9.30 -8.19
CA LEU A 193 6.12 8.98 -6.76
C LEU A 193 4.75 9.15 -6.10
N PHE A 194 4.00 10.20 -6.43
CA PHE A 194 2.66 10.41 -5.91
C PHE A 194 1.67 9.34 -6.42
N MET A 195 1.71 9.04 -7.71
CA MET A 195 0.93 7.96 -8.32
C MET A 195 1.12 6.63 -7.58
N LEU A 196 2.38 6.24 -7.34
CA LEU A 196 2.71 5.00 -6.62
C LEU A 196 2.34 5.06 -5.13
N HIS A 197 2.55 6.20 -4.48
CA HIS A 197 2.30 6.39 -3.05
C HIS A 197 0.80 6.39 -2.74
N PHE A 198 0.00 7.05 -3.57
CA PHE A 198 -1.45 7.12 -3.40
C PHE A 198 -2.20 6.01 -4.14
N MET A 199 -1.50 5.15 -4.91
CA MET A 199 -2.09 4.08 -5.73
C MET A 199 -3.06 4.58 -6.81
N ASP A 200 -2.94 5.85 -7.20
CA ASP A 200 -3.83 6.51 -8.14
C ASP A 200 -3.19 6.54 -9.54
N TYR A 201 -3.29 5.42 -10.25
CA TYR A 201 -2.56 5.20 -11.52
C TYR A 201 -3.22 5.82 -12.77
N ALA A 202 -4.52 6.08 -12.72
CA ALA A 202 -5.27 6.72 -13.81
C ALA A 202 -6.71 7.05 -13.36
N PRO A 203 -7.31 8.15 -13.84
CA PRO A 203 -6.72 9.19 -14.71
C PRO A 203 -5.97 10.29 -13.93
N ASP A 204 -6.15 10.36 -12.61
CA ASP A 204 -5.76 11.53 -11.80
C ASP A 204 -4.29 11.51 -11.32
N ASN A 205 -3.55 10.42 -11.58
CA ASN A 205 -2.10 10.29 -11.41
C ASN A 205 -1.53 10.77 -10.05
N GLY A 206 -2.22 10.51 -8.95
CA GLY A 206 -1.75 10.86 -7.60
C GLY A 206 -2.45 12.06 -6.97
N ILE A 207 -3.41 12.67 -7.66
CA ILE A 207 -4.22 13.78 -7.12
C ILE A 207 -5.39 13.23 -6.29
N GLY A 208 -5.93 12.08 -6.66
CA GLY A 208 -7.12 11.48 -6.06
C GLY A 208 -6.82 10.48 -4.95
N PHE A 209 -7.45 10.63 -3.78
CA PHE A 209 -7.30 9.69 -2.65
C PHE A 209 -8.50 8.73 -2.46
N ASN A 210 -9.60 8.91 -3.20
CA ASN A 210 -10.87 8.21 -3.00
C ASN A 210 -11.26 7.25 -4.14
N HIS A 211 -10.32 6.53 -4.74
CA HIS A 211 -10.58 5.63 -5.86
C HIS A 211 -10.66 4.14 -5.43
N LEU A 212 -11.17 3.29 -6.34
CA LEU A 212 -11.51 1.89 -6.04
C LEU A 212 -10.32 1.07 -5.51
N LEU A 213 -9.12 1.27 -6.07
CA LEU A 213 -7.93 0.51 -5.66
C LEU A 213 -7.55 0.78 -4.20
N VAL A 214 -7.44 2.04 -3.77
CA VAL A 214 -7.21 2.40 -2.35
C VAL A 214 -8.30 1.82 -1.45
N GLN A 215 -9.56 1.85 -1.85
CA GLN A 215 -10.66 1.28 -1.06
C GLN A 215 -10.49 -0.24 -0.87
N LEU A 216 -10.19 -0.97 -1.94
CA LEU A 216 -9.97 -2.42 -1.89
C LEU A 216 -8.74 -2.78 -1.04
N VAL A 217 -7.63 -2.08 -1.21
CA VAL A 217 -6.42 -2.28 -0.40
C VAL A 217 -6.68 -1.94 1.07
N SER A 218 -7.45 -0.89 1.36
CA SER A 218 -7.82 -0.52 2.73
C SER A 218 -8.68 -1.59 3.41
N ILE A 219 -9.67 -2.14 2.69
CA ILE A 219 -10.46 -3.28 3.17
C ILE A 219 -9.57 -4.51 3.39
N ALA A 220 -8.67 -4.81 2.45
CA ALA A 220 -7.73 -5.91 2.58
C ALA A 220 -6.79 -5.75 3.78
N ALA A 221 -6.31 -4.53 4.05
CA ALA A 221 -5.48 -4.20 5.21
C ALA A 221 -6.27 -4.32 6.52
N LEU A 222 -7.53 -3.89 6.55
CA LEU A 222 -8.42 -4.10 7.69
C LEU A 222 -8.62 -5.60 7.97
N LEU A 223 -8.94 -6.39 6.94
CA LEU A 223 -9.07 -7.84 7.06
C LEU A 223 -7.77 -8.51 7.48
N LEU A 224 -6.62 -8.02 7.02
CA LEU A 224 -5.30 -8.48 7.47
C LEU A 224 -5.13 -8.27 8.98
N GLY A 225 -5.48 -7.09 9.49
CA GLY A 225 -5.46 -6.78 10.92
C GLY A 225 -6.40 -7.67 11.73
N LEU A 226 -7.66 -7.81 11.29
CA LEU A 226 -8.67 -8.63 11.96
C LEU A 226 -8.28 -10.11 12.01
N THR A 227 -7.81 -10.66 10.89
CA THR A 227 -7.32 -12.06 10.84
C THR A 227 -6.10 -12.26 11.73
N GLY A 228 -5.21 -11.26 11.81
CA GLY A 228 -4.05 -11.28 12.71
C GLY A 228 -4.45 -11.31 14.19
N ILE A 229 -5.39 -10.43 14.59
CA ILE A 229 -5.95 -10.40 15.95
C ILE A 229 -6.61 -11.74 16.29
N TYR A 230 -7.40 -12.30 15.37
CA TYR A 230 -8.04 -13.60 15.57
C TYR A 230 -6.99 -14.70 15.81
N ILE A 231 -5.98 -14.81 14.95
CA ILE A 231 -4.93 -15.85 15.07
C ILE A 231 -4.17 -15.68 16.39
N LEU A 232 -3.84 -14.44 16.75
CA LEU A 232 -3.13 -14.14 17.99
C LEU A 232 -3.98 -14.56 19.21
N GLY A 233 -5.26 -14.18 19.25
CA GLY A 233 -6.20 -14.56 20.30
C GLY A 233 -6.39 -16.08 20.39
N HIS A 234 -6.52 -16.76 19.24
CA HIS A 234 -6.63 -18.22 19.17
C HIS A 234 -5.37 -18.91 19.75
N LYS A 235 -4.17 -18.43 19.42
CA LYS A 235 -2.91 -18.95 19.97
C LYS A 235 -2.77 -18.69 21.47
N PHE A 236 -3.21 -17.53 21.95
CA PHE A 236 -3.27 -17.24 23.39
C PHE A 236 -4.21 -18.18 24.13
N HIS A 237 -5.41 -18.41 23.59
CA HIS A 237 -6.39 -19.34 24.19
C HIS A 237 -5.85 -20.78 24.25
N GLN A 238 -5.07 -21.19 23.24
CA GLN A 238 -4.41 -22.50 23.22
C GLN A 238 -3.12 -22.57 24.07
N SER A 239 -2.79 -21.51 24.83
CA SER A 239 -1.57 -21.42 25.64
C SER A 239 -0.27 -21.59 24.84
N GLN A 240 -0.29 -21.29 23.54
CA GLN A 240 0.87 -21.37 22.66
C GLN A 240 1.69 -20.08 22.65
N LEU A 241 1.09 -18.94 23.05
CA LEU A 241 1.81 -17.70 23.33
C LEU A 241 1.71 -17.36 24.82
N SER A 242 2.81 -16.86 25.38
CA SER A 242 2.84 -16.25 26.71
C SER A 242 3.53 -14.90 26.64
N LEU A 243 2.91 -13.87 27.22
CA LEU A 243 3.57 -12.57 27.34
C LEU A 243 4.70 -12.69 28.37
N PRO A 244 5.88 -12.08 28.10
CA PRO A 244 7.05 -12.21 28.97
C PRO A 244 6.77 -11.76 30.42
N PHE A 245 5.90 -10.76 30.60
CA PHE A 245 5.48 -10.25 31.91
C PHE A 245 4.52 -11.17 32.67
N PHE A 246 3.81 -12.04 31.95
CA PHE A 246 2.90 -13.07 32.51
C PHE A 246 3.45 -14.47 32.27
N ARG A 247 4.79 -14.64 32.28
CA ARG A 247 5.42 -15.96 32.16
C ARG A 247 4.91 -16.85 33.28
N ARG A 248 4.00 -17.75 32.92
CA ARG A 248 3.56 -18.83 33.80
C ARG A 248 4.80 -19.66 34.14
N LYS A 249 4.99 -19.99 35.41
CA LYS A 249 6.11 -20.84 35.87
C LYS A 249 6.23 -22.08 34.97
N ALA A 250 7.47 -22.42 34.62
CA ALA A 250 7.78 -23.65 33.88
C ALA A 250 7.09 -24.84 34.56
N ALA A 251 6.53 -25.75 33.76
CA ALA A 251 5.97 -26.97 34.34
C ALA A 251 7.13 -27.79 34.92
N THR A 252 7.10 -28.02 36.23
CA THR A 252 8.12 -28.83 36.92
C THR A 252 7.79 -30.31 36.73
N GLY A 253 8.69 -31.05 36.10
CA GLY A 253 8.60 -32.49 35.96
C GLY A 253 9.45 -33.04 34.82
N LYS A 254 9.39 -34.35 34.59
CA LYS A 254 10.23 -35.04 33.61
C LYS A 254 9.43 -35.38 32.36
N LEU A 255 9.90 -34.92 31.20
CA LEU A 255 9.50 -35.40 29.89
C LEU A 255 10.48 -36.49 29.44
N ALA A 256 9.99 -37.71 29.26
CA ALA A 256 10.81 -38.82 28.76
C ALA A 256 10.50 -39.06 27.29
N LEU A 257 11.53 -39.01 26.45
CA LEU A 257 11.44 -39.27 25.02
C LEU A 257 12.01 -40.66 24.72
N TYR A 258 11.30 -41.41 23.88
CA TYR A 258 11.64 -42.76 23.45
C TYR A 258 11.80 -42.81 21.93
N THR A 259 12.53 -43.81 21.44
CA THR A 259 12.57 -44.15 20.01
C THR A 259 11.24 -44.74 19.56
N GLN A 260 11.09 -44.95 18.24
CA GLN A 260 9.92 -45.62 17.68
C GLN A 260 9.72 -47.05 18.24
N ASP A 261 10.83 -47.70 18.62
CA ASP A 261 10.88 -49.06 19.18
C ASP A 261 10.80 -49.07 20.73
N ASN A 262 10.31 -47.98 21.34
CA ASN A 262 10.16 -47.79 22.79
C ASN A 262 11.47 -47.87 23.61
N GLN A 263 12.63 -47.61 23.00
CA GLN A 263 13.89 -47.50 23.75
C GLN A 263 14.06 -46.08 24.31
N PRO A 264 14.59 -45.90 25.54
CA PRO A 264 14.80 -44.57 26.10
C PRO A 264 15.80 -43.77 25.25
N LEU A 265 15.47 -42.51 24.95
CA LEU A 265 16.28 -41.65 24.07
C LEU A 265 16.80 -40.40 24.79
N ALA A 266 15.93 -39.66 25.48
CA ALA A 266 16.32 -38.43 26.17
C ALA A 266 15.34 -38.08 27.30
N LYS A 267 15.79 -37.26 28.26
CA LYS A 267 14.95 -36.73 29.34
C LYS A 267 15.10 -35.21 29.42
N PHE A 268 13.98 -34.50 29.53
CA PHE A 268 13.96 -33.05 29.69
C PHE A 268 13.29 -32.68 31.00
N THR A 269 13.92 -31.80 31.77
CA THR A 269 13.44 -31.32 33.08
C THR A 269 12.85 -29.91 33.02
N GLU A 270 13.25 -29.12 32.02
CA GLU A 270 12.77 -27.75 31.84
C GLU A 270 11.75 -27.68 30.70
N LEU A 271 10.47 -27.73 31.07
CA LEU A 271 9.36 -27.74 30.12
C LEU A 271 8.78 -26.33 29.99
N ASN A 272 9.20 -25.65 28.91
CA ASN A 272 8.80 -24.30 28.57
C ASN A 272 8.10 -24.28 27.21
N GLY A 273 6.96 -23.59 27.13
CA GLY A 273 6.21 -23.45 25.90
C GLY A 273 5.65 -24.77 25.37
N THR A 274 5.88 -25.05 24.09
CA THR A 274 5.40 -26.26 23.40
C THR A 274 6.38 -27.44 23.53
N TYR A 275 5.94 -28.66 23.24
CA TYR A 275 6.85 -29.82 23.21
C TYR A 275 7.97 -29.63 22.18
N LEU A 276 7.68 -29.02 21.03
CA LEU A 276 8.70 -28.69 20.03
C LEU A 276 9.79 -27.79 20.64
N GLU A 277 9.39 -26.69 21.28
CA GLU A 277 10.32 -25.72 21.88
C GLU A 277 11.16 -26.35 23.01
N SER A 278 10.51 -27.14 23.87
CA SER A 278 11.20 -27.82 24.98
C SER A 278 12.23 -28.84 24.48
N ILE A 279 11.89 -29.63 23.44
CA ILE A 279 12.79 -30.66 22.89
C ILE A 279 13.93 -30.05 22.06
N ASN A 280 13.64 -28.97 21.32
CA ASN A 280 14.63 -28.27 20.50
C ASN A 280 15.49 -27.27 21.29
N ARG A 281 15.32 -27.20 22.61
CA ARG A 281 16.10 -26.29 23.43
C ARG A 281 17.57 -26.70 23.41
N GLY A 282 18.43 -25.75 23.08
CA GLY A 282 19.89 -25.93 22.97
C GLY A 282 20.37 -26.59 21.68
N SER A 283 19.53 -27.40 21.01
CA SER A 283 19.86 -28.01 19.72
C SER A 283 18.59 -28.40 18.96
N GLU A 284 18.57 -28.21 17.64
CA GLU A 284 17.43 -28.61 16.80
C GLU A 284 17.37 -30.15 16.66
N ARG A 285 16.45 -30.79 17.39
CA ARG A 285 16.24 -32.26 17.37
C ARG A 285 15.01 -32.66 16.53
N LEU A 286 13.96 -31.86 16.56
CA LEU A 286 12.73 -31.99 15.77
C LEU A 286 12.66 -30.89 14.71
N ARG A 287 12.92 -31.24 13.46
CA ARG A 287 12.87 -30.27 12.35
C ARG A 287 11.45 -29.91 11.95
N THR A 288 11.24 -28.64 11.62
CA THR A 288 9.98 -28.15 11.05
C THR A 288 10.25 -27.16 9.93
N GLN A 289 9.35 -27.09 8.94
CA GLN A 289 9.38 -26.06 7.88
C GLN A 289 8.53 -24.83 8.22
N CYS A 290 7.71 -24.91 9.27
CA CYS A 290 6.75 -23.86 9.63
C CYS A 290 7.07 -23.15 10.95
N GLY A 291 8.25 -23.41 11.53
CA GLY A 291 8.67 -22.80 12.80
C GLY A 291 7.72 -23.08 13.97
N GLY A 292 7.01 -24.21 13.93
CA GLY A 292 6.01 -24.57 14.94
C GLY A 292 4.60 -24.01 14.71
N GLY A 293 4.29 -23.41 13.56
CA GLY A 293 2.95 -22.92 13.22
C GLY A 293 1.89 -23.99 12.87
N GLY A 294 2.16 -25.29 13.07
CA GLY A 294 1.18 -26.36 12.85
C GLY A 294 0.84 -26.67 11.38
N ARG A 295 1.59 -26.12 10.41
CA ARG A 295 1.25 -26.23 8.97
C ARG A 295 2.06 -27.24 8.16
N CYS A 296 3.21 -27.69 8.64
CA CYS A 296 4.07 -28.61 7.87
C CYS A 296 3.85 -30.10 8.20
N GLY A 297 3.21 -30.42 9.33
CA GLY A 297 3.01 -31.81 9.74
C GLY A 297 4.27 -32.59 10.14
N LEU A 298 5.46 -31.97 10.20
CA LEU A 298 6.73 -32.69 10.38
C LEU A 298 7.07 -33.01 11.85
N CYS A 299 6.54 -32.23 12.80
CA CYS A 299 6.89 -32.33 14.22
C CYS A 299 6.09 -33.40 15.00
N LYS A 300 5.81 -34.54 14.35
CA LYS A 300 4.95 -35.60 14.90
C LYS A 300 5.62 -36.27 16.09
N LEU A 301 4.91 -36.38 17.20
CA LEU A 301 5.30 -37.20 18.36
C LEU A 301 4.13 -38.08 18.77
N ARG A 302 4.42 -39.32 19.14
CA ARG A 302 3.44 -40.25 19.68
C ARG A 302 3.42 -40.12 21.20
N PHE A 303 2.25 -39.88 21.77
CA PHE A 303 2.07 -39.94 23.22
C PHE A 303 1.97 -41.40 23.63
N VAL A 304 2.90 -41.87 24.46
CA VAL A 304 2.95 -43.27 24.91
C VAL A 304 1.83 -43.54 25.91
N GLU A 305 1.51 -42.54 26.74
CA GLU A 305 0.45 -42.59 27.74
C GLU A 305 -0.40 -41.32 27.59
N GLN A 306 -1.72 -41.47 27.65
CA GLN A 306 -2.70 -40.36 27.74
C GLN A 306 -2.47 -39.23 26.73
N ALA A 307 -2.67 -39.51 25.44
CA ALA A 307 -2.58 -38.48 24.40
C ALA A 307 -3.63 -37.37 24.63
N PRO A 308 -3.23 -36.07 24.55
CA PRO A 308 -4.20 -34.99 24.60
C PRO A 308 -5.17 -35.07 23.43
N SER A 309 -6.35 -34.47 23.56
CA SER A 309 -7.29 -34.35 22.44
C SER A 309 -6.63 -33.62 21.27
N PRO A 310 -6.81 -34.08 20.01
CA PRO A 310 -6.22 -33.42 18.87
C PRO A 310 -6.85 -32.04 18.68
N ASN A 311 -6.02 -31.05 18.34
CA ASN A 311 -6.48 -29.72 17.97
C ASN A 311 -6.66 -29.59 16.45
N ASP A 312 -7.09 -28.41 16.00
CA ASP A 312 -7.41 -28.16 14.58
C ASP A 312 -6.25 -28.46 13.63
N TYR A 313 -5.01 -28.22 14.07
CA TYR A 313 -3.81 -28.45 13.28
C TYR A 313 -3.42 -29.92 13.21
N ASP A 314 -3.60 -30.66 14.30
CA ASP A 314 -3.42 -32.12 14.29
C ASP A 314 -4.38 -32.75 13.29
N LEU A 315 -5.65 -32.34 13.35
CA LEU A 315 -6.69 -32.88 12.48
C LEU A 315 -6.46 -32.52 11.00
N ASP A 316 -5.83 -31.37 10.71
CA ASP A 316 -5.50 -30.94 9.35
C ASP A 316 -4.28 -31.64 8.75
N LYS A 317 -3.32 -32.06 9.58
CA LYS A 317 -2.02 -32.61 9.10
C LYS A 317 -1.82 -34.09 9.36
N LEU A 318 -2.60 -34.69 10.26
CA LEU A 318 -2.46 -36.10 10.66
C LEU A 318 -3.64 -36.91 10.14
N THR A 319 -3.33 -38.13 9.72
CA THR A 319 -4.35 -39.11 9.33
C THR A 319 -5.11 -39.62 10.55
N ILE A 320 -6.31 -40.18 10.34
CA ILE A 320 -7.12 -40.76 11.41
C ILE A 320 -6.33 -41.85 12.17
N ALA A 321 -5.64 -42.73 11.45
CA ALA A 321 -4.82 -43.78 12.04
C ALA A 321 -3.69 -43.22 12.93
N GLU A 322 -3.04 -42.13 12.51
CA GLU A 322 -2.03 -41.48 13.35
C GLU A 322 -2.65 -40.87 14.62
N LEU A 323 -3.81 -40.24 14.50
CA LEU A 323 -4.51 -39.64 15.62
C LEU A 323 -4.95 -40.69 16.66
N GLU A 324 -5.44 -41.84 16.19
CA GLU A 324 -5.81 -43.01 17.00
C GLU A 324 -4.61 -43.65 17.70
N GLN A 325 -3.44 -43.64 17.06
CA GLN A 325 -2.17 -44.05 17.68
C GLN A 325 -1.64 -43.05 18.73
N GLY A 326 -2.37 -41.97 19.01
CA GLY A 326 -1.96 -40.93 19.95
C GLY A 326 -0.89 -39.98 19.40
N ILE A 327 -0.75 -39.88 18.08
CA ILE A 327 0.20 -38.96 17.45
C ILE A 327 -0.40 -37.55 17.42
N ARG A 328 0.42 -36.56 17.80
CA ARG A 328 0.10 -35.13 17.71
C ARG A 328 1.28 -34.33 17.17
N LEU A 329 1.02 -33.11 16.72
CA LEU A 329 2.03 -32.14 16.36
C LEU A 329 2.62 -31.50 17.62
N SER A 330 3.86 -31.84 17.95
CA SER A 330 4.54 -31.36 19.16
C SER A 330 4.58 -29.82 19.29
N CYS A 331 4.49 -29.09 18.17
CA CYS A 331 4.48 -27.62 18.17
C CYS A 331 3.12 -27.00 18.49
N GLN A 332 2.05 -27.79 18.60
CA GLN A 332 0.70 -27.29 18.83
C GLN A 332 0.16 -27.68 20.22
N HIS A 333 0.98 -28.36 21.02
CA HIS A 333 0.66 -28.80 22.37
C HIS A 333 1.67 -28.25 23.37
N LYS A 334 1.17 -27.74 24.49
CA LYS A 334 2.00 -27.25 25.60
C LYS A 334 2.78 -28.40 26.22
N ALA A 335 4.07 -28.18 26.49
CA ALA A 335 4.91 -29.14 27.15
C ALA A 335 4.44 -29.37 28.60
N SER A 336 4.22 -30.63 28.94
CA SER A 336 3.95 -31.09 30.30
C SER A 336 4.69 -32.41 30.55
N PRO A 337 4.92 -32.80 31.82
CA PRO A 337 5.54 -34.08 32.13
C PRO A 337 4.76 -35.21 31.46
N SER A 338 5.41 -35.96 30.58
CA SER A 338 4.78 -37.02 29.76
C SER A 338 5.82 -37.98 29.21
N LYS A 339 5.34 -39.11 28.68
CA LYS A 339 6.16 -40.07 27.93
C LYS A 339 5.81 -39.97 26.45
N LEU A 340 6.78 -39.57 25.63
CA LEU A 340 6.62 -39.37 24.19
C LEU A 340 7.54 -40.32 23.42
N ALA A 341 7.15 -40.73 22.23
CA ALA A 341 7.98 -41.51 21.33
C ALA A 341 8.10 -40.83 19.97
N LEU A 342 9.25 -41.01 19.32
CA LEU A 342 9.43 -40.65 17.92
C LEU A 342 8.53 -41.51 17.04
N VAL A 343 7.99 -40.91 15.97
CA VAL A 343 7.09 -41.58 15.02
C VAL A 343 7.88 -42.27 13.92
N THR A 344 9.06 -41.75 13.57
CA THR A 344 9.87 -42.25 12.45
C THR A 344 11.34 -42.41 12.83
N LYS A 345 12.02 -43.39 12.22
CA LYS A 345 13.49 -43.53 12.28
C LYS A 345 14.25 -42.32 11.73
N ALA A 346 13.64 -41.57 10.80
CA ALA A 346 14.26 -40.36 10.25
C ALA A 346 14.45 -39.27 11.31
N GLN A 347 13.52 -39.16 12.27
CA GLN A 347 13.67 -38.24 13.40
C GLN A 347 14.91 -38.62 14.21
N HIS A 348 15.10 -39.89 14.56
CA HIS A 348 16.22 -40.35 15.38
C HIS A 348 17.62 -39.90 14.90
N ARG A 349 17.80 -39.63 13.60
CA ARG A 349 19.08 -39.16 13.03
C ARG A 349 19.56 -37.81 13.55
N TYR A 350 18.67 -36.99 14.12
CA TYR A 350 18.99 -35.65 14.61
C TYR A 350 19.36 -35.61 16.10
N TRP A 351 19.51 -36.78 16.74
CA TRP A 351 19.98 -36.87 18.12
C TRP A 351 21.50 -37.07 18.16
N PRO A 352 22.25 -36.25 18.91
CA PRO A 352 23.70 -36.43 19.07
C PRO A 352 23.99 -37.80 19.68
N LYS A 353 24.95 -38.55 19.10
CA LYS A 353 25.37 -39.87 19.62
C LYS A 353 25.89 -39.81 21.07
N SER A 354 26.29 -38.64 21.55
CA SER A 354 26.82 -38.40 22.89
C SER A 354 25.75 -38.18 23.98
N GLU A 355 24.46 -38.06 23.63
CA GLU A 355 23.37 -37.82 24.59
C GLU A 355 22.51 -39.08 24.87
N CYS A 356 22.86 -40.24 24.29
CA CYS A 356 22.11 -41.50 24.41
C CYS A 356 22.46 -42.38 25.63
N GLN A 357 22.93 -41.81 26.75
CA GLN A 357 23.25 -42.57 27.97
C GLN A 357 22.30 -42.28 29.12
#